data_AF-A0A7S3JNR5-F1
#
_entry.id   AF-A0A7S3JNR5-F1
#
_cell.length_a   1.000
_cell.length_b   1.000
_cell.length_c   1.000
_cell.angle_alpha   90.00
_cell.angle_beta   90.00
_cell.angle_gamma   90.00
#
_symmetry.space_group_name_H-M   'P 1'
#
loop_
_entity.id
_entity.type
_entity.pdbx_description
1 polymer ?
#
loop_
_entity_poly.entity_id
_entity_poly.type
_entity_poly.pdbx_seq_one_letter_code
_entity_poly.pdbx_strand_id
1 'polypeptide(L)'
;EEGEGIRDIELDVLRMDKHTYHFNHQHHYLNATYFGPFSMPKDELKTYLKEVEKISLEYQFVNILPDKASPNFDCYQWNVIQKLDFLDRSHISVVLDKERIVCKNANKYTFQNYYWVHYLVIVFSVVSLFYHWQYIVSVSKTYDKLRARFERKHKTNNKYKGLQKERVKIERKNKVYKRQLSGLSGNEQAYQAVKANNEEHEANLNAAGNNTEKPMVVKWSNLSFKDKLKLFDPWC
;
A
#
# COMPACT_ATOMS: atom_id res chain seq x y z
N GLU A 1 -16.54 -16.95 40.48
CA GLU A 1 -17.36 -17.10 39.26
C GLU A 1 -18.56 -16.19 39.40
N GLU A 2 -18.39 -14.90 39.14
CA GLU A 2 -19.51 -13.95 39.07
C GLU A 2 -19.92 -13.85 37.60
N GLY A 3 -21.18 -14.17 37.36
CA GLY A 3 -21.67 -14.69 36.09
C GLY A 3 -21.75 -13.68 34.96
N GLU A 4 -21.37 -14.15 33.78
CA GLU A 4 -21.78 -13.59 32.50
C GLU A 4 -23.32 -13.66 32.42
N GLY A 5 -23.99 -12.54 32.74
CA GLY A 5 -25.43 -12.41 32.60
C GLY A 5 -25.77 -11.67 31.31
N ILE A 6 -26.54 -12.33 30.42
CA ILE A 6 -27.24 -11.64 29.34
C ILE A 6 -28.28 -10.74 30.01
N ARG A 7 -28.16 -9.42 29.84
CA ARG A 7 -28.95 -8.47 30.64
C ARG A 7 -30.31 -8.18 30.03
N ASP A 8 -30.40 -8.14 28.70
CA ASP A 8 -31.63 -7.87 27.98
C ASP A 8 -31.58 -8.55 26.60
N ILE A 9 -32.68 -9.21 26.22
CA ILE A 9 -32.90 -9.76 24.88
C ILE A 9 -34.19 -9.15 24.34
N GLU A 10 -34.07 -8.36 23.28
CA GLU A 10 -35.18 -7.75 22.58
C GLU A 10 -35.39 -8.44 21.22
N LEU A 11 -36.64 -8.76 20.92
CA LEU A 11 -37.07 -9.31 19.66
C LEU A 11 -37.92 -8.27 18.94
N ASP A 12 -37.42 -7.75 17.83
CA ASP A 12 -38.21 -6.95 16.90
C ASP A 12 -38.68 -7.83 15.74
N VAL A 13 -39.98 -7.84 15.49
CA VAL A 13 -40.58 -8.59 14.39
C VAL A 13 -41.21 -7.63 13.40
N LEU A 14 -40.77 -7.75 12.14
CA LEU A 14 -41.34 -7.02 11.02
C LEU A 14 -42.41 -7.87 10.33
N ARG A 15 -43.65 -7.40 10.42
CA ARG A 15 -44.81 -8.03 9.78
C ARG A 15 -45.38 -7.12 8.71
N MET A 16 -45.61 -7.69 7.53
CA MET A 16 -46.29 -7.01 6.44
C MET A 16 -47.79 -7.34 6.49
N ASP A 17 -48.63 -6.31 6.54
CA ASP A 17 -50.07 -6.47 6.32
C ASP A 17 -50.35 -6.62 4.83
N LYS A 18 -50.94 -7.75 4.44
CA LYS A 18 -51.23 -8.09 3.03
C LYS A 18 -52.31 -7.22 2.41
N HIS A 19 -53.15 -6.57 3.22
CA HIS A 19 -54.24 -5.74 2.71
C HIS A 19 -53.81 -4.29 2.51
N THR A 20 -52.94 -3.81 3.39
CA THR A 20 -52.54 -2.39 3.40
C THR A 20 -51.12 -2.16 2.87
N TYR A 21 -50.31 -3.22 2.71
CA TYR A 21 -48.88 -3.14 2.36
C TYR A 21 -48.07 -2.28 3.34
N HIS A 22 -48.59 -2.10 4.56
CA HIS A 22 -47.87 -1.43 5.64
C HIS A 22 -47.08 -2.45 6.46
N PHE A 23 -45.89 -2.02 6.87
CA PHE A 23 -45.04 -2.75 7.78
C PHE A 23 -45.33 -2.33 9.21
N ASN A 24 -45.63 -3.31 10.06
CA ASN A 24 -45.80 -3.11 11.49
C ASN A 24 -44.62 -3.76 12.23
N HIS A 25 -43.99 -2.98 13.10
CA HIS A 25 -42.96 -3.46 14.03
C HIS A 25 -43.63 -3.91 15.32
N GLN A 26 -43.21 -5.07 15.82
CA GLN A 26 -43.65 -5.61 17.10
C GLN A 26 -42.44 -5.90 17.98
N HIS A 27 -42.31 -5.14 19.06
CA HIS A 27 -41.25 -5.29 20.05
C HIS A 27 -41.68 -6.26 21.15
N HIS A 28 -40.87 -7.28 21.40
CA HIS A 28 -41.09 -8.25 22.47
C HIS A 28 -39.84 -8.39 23.33
N TYR A 29 -40.01 -8.28 24.64
CA TYR A 29 -38.97 -8.61 25.60
C TYR A 29 -38.99 -10.11 25.88
N LEU A 30 -37.85 -10.77 25.68
CA LEU A 30 -37.72 -12.20 25.94
C LEU A 30 -37.17 -12.44 27.34
N ASN A 31 -37.66 -13.47 28.01
CA ASN A 31 -37.15 -13.91 29.30
C ASN A 31 -37.07 -15.45 29.37
N ALA A 32 -36.64 -16.00 30.50
CA ALA A 32 -36.46 -17.45 30.65
C ALA A 32 -37.75 -18.28 30.52
N THR A 33 -38.92 -17.67 30.68
CA THR A 33 -40.23 -18.33 30.64
C THR A 33 -41.08 -17.94 29.44
N TYR A 34 -40.73 -16.87 28.72
CA TYR A 34 -41.46 -16.29 27.61
C TYR A 34 -40.53 -15.97 26.45
N PHE A 35 -40.73 -16.71 25.35
CA PHE A 35 -39.96 -16.60 24.11
C PHE A 35 -40.71 -15.79 23.05
N GLY A 36 -41.62 -14.90 23.46
CA GLY A 36 -42.37 -14.09 22.53
C GLY A 36 -43.37 -14.94 21.71
N PRO A 37 -43.52 -14.65 20.41
CA PRO A 37 -44.37 -15.41 19.50
C PRO A 37 -44.01 -16.90 19.40
N PHE A 38 -42.77 -17.28 19.75
CA PHE A 38 -42.33 -18.67 19.73
C PHE A 38 -42.88 -19.51 20.88
N SER A 39 -43.50 -18.88 21.89
CA SER A 39 -44.21 -19.58 22.96
C SER A 39 -45.64 -20.01 22.57
N MET A 40 -46.12 -19.64 21.38
CA MET A 40 -47.46 -19.99 20.89
C MET A 40 -47.58 -21.50 20.59
N PRO A 41 -48.81 -22.07 20.60
CA PRO A 41 -49.06 -23.42 20.11
C PRO A 41 -48.58 -23.62 18.67
N LYS A 42 -48.18 -24.85 18.32
CA LYS A 42 -47.54 -25.17 17.04
C LYS A 42 -48.33 -24.71 15.81
N ASP A 43 -49.65 -24.83 15.83
CA ASP A 43 -50.52 -24.47 14.70
C ASP A 43 -50.63 -22.95 14.51
N GLU A 44 -50.69 -22.20 15.61
CA GLU A 44 -50.67 -20.74 15.62
C GLU A 44 -49.30 -20.21 15.19
N LEU A 45 -48.22 -20.78 15.73
CA LEU A 45 -46.84 -20.42 15.36
C LEU A 45 -46.58 -20.64 13.86
N LYS A 46 -47.06 -21.74 13.30
CA LYS A 46 -46.94 -22.01 11.86
C LYS A 46 -47.65 -20.95 11.02
N THR A 47 -48.81 -20.47 11.49
CA THR A 47 -49.56 -19.41 10.80
C THR A 47 -48.82 -18.08 10.92
N TYR A 48 -48.34 -17.75 12.11
CA TYR A 48 -47.54 -16.57 12.38
C TYR A 48 -46.28 -16.51 11.50
N LEU A 49 -45.50 -17.60 11.44
CA LEU A 49 -44.27 -17.66 10.62
C LEU A 49 -44.53 -17.49 9.12
N LYS A 50 -45.74 -17.78 8.62
CA LYS A 50 -46.12 -17.50 7.22
C LYS A 50 -46.39 -16.02 6.94
N GLU A 51 -46.59 -15.21 7.98
CA GLU A 51 -46.93 -13.80 7.87
C GLU A 51 -45.73 -12.90 8.16
N VAL A 52 -44.77 -13.40 8.94
CA VAL A 52 -43.53 -12.70 9.22
C VAL A 52 -42.61 -12.73 8.00
N GLU A 53 -41.98 -11.58 7.74
CA GLU A 53 -40.96 -11.42 6.71
C GLU A 53 -39.56 -11.42 7.33
N LYS A 54 -39.36 -10.67 8.42
CA LYS A 54 -38.06 -10.55 9.07
C LYS A 54 -38.21 -10.58 10.58
N ILE A 55 -37.26 -11.24 11.23
CA ILE A 55 -37.13 -11.27 12.69
C ILE A 55 -35.73 -10.75 13.02
N SER A 56 -35.64 -9.76 13.89
CA SER A 56 -34.38 -9.22 14.39
C SER A 56 -34.30 -9.46 15.89
N LEU A 57 -33.31 -10.24 16.29
CA LEU A 57 -33.00 -10.48 17.69
C LEU A 57 -31.81 -9.62 18.07
N GLU A 58 -32.02 -8.66 18.96
CA GLU A 58 -30.97 -7.81 19.51
C GLU A 58 -30.72 -8.20 20.97
N TYR A 59 -29.48 -8.51 21.30
CA TYR A 59 -29.09 -8.78 22.67
C TYR A 59 -27.71 -8.21 22.98
N GLN A 60 -27.56 -7.84 24.24
CA GLN A 60 -26.34 -7.25 24.75
C GLN A 60 -25.77 -8.11 25.88
N PHE A 61 -24.48 -8.39 25.81
CA PHE A 61 -23.76 -9.05 26.90
C PHE A 61 -22.44 -8.35 27.18
N VAL A 62 -22.07 -8.34 28.46
CA VAL A 62 -20.84 -7.70 28.95
C VAL A 62 -19.84 -8.80 29.26
N ASN A 63 -18.69 -8.74 28.61
CA ASN A 63 -17.55 -9.61 28.86
C ASN A 63 -16.52 -8.83 29.70
N ILE A 64 -16.32 -9.28 30.95
CA ILE A 64 -15.34 -8.71 31.87
C ILE A 64 -13.99 -9.36 31.58
N LEU A 65 -12.98 -8.55 31.27
CA LEU A 65 -11.66 -9.06 30.98
C LEU A 65 -10.92 -9.44 32.26
N PRO A 66 -10.04 -10.45 32.23
CA PRO A 66 -9.21 -10.80 33.39
C PRO A 66 -8.19 -9.69 33.67
N ASP A 67 -7.74 -9.56 34.92
CA ASP A 67 -6.77 -8.53 35.36
C ASP A 67 -5.44 -8.53 34.59
N LYS A 68 -5.09 -9.66 33.96
CA LYS A 68 -3.89 -9.81 33.12
C LYS A 68 -4.09 -9.31 31.69
N ALA A 69 -5.30 -8.93 31.31
CA ALA A 69 -5.60 -8.41 29.99
C ALA A 69 -4.91 -7.05 29.77
N SER A 70 -4.86 -6.63 28.51
CA SER A 70 -4.31 -5.33 28.13
C SER A 70 -4.97 -4.22 28.97
N PRO A 71 -4.21 -3.26 29.52
CA PRO A 71 -4.73 -2.25 30.46
C PRO A 71 -5.73 -1.28 29.82
N ASN A 72 -5.97 -1.40 28.51
CA ASN A 72 -6.81 -0.49 27.74
C ASN A 72 -8.28 -0.52 28.18
N PHE A 73 -8.80 -1.69 28.56
CA PHE A 73 -10.22 -1.87 28.81
C PHE A 73 -10.45 -2.92 29.88
N ASP A 74 -11.37 -2.65 30.81
CA ASP A 74 -11.75 -3.60 31.88
C ASP A 74 -12.91 -4.51 31.42
N CYS A 75 -13.74 -4.03 30.50
CA CYS A 75 -14.80 -4.82 29.89
C CYS A 75 -15.13 -4.39 28.46
N TYR A 76 -15.65 -5.37 27.70
CA TYR A 76 -16.28 -5.15 26.41
C TYR A 76 -17.77 -5.43 26.53
N GLN A 77 -18.57 -4.56 25.94
CA GLN A 77 -19.98 -4.82 25.68
C GLN A 77 -20.12 -5.25 24.22
N TRP A 78 -20.76 -6.40 24.01
CA TRP A 78 -21.11 -6.89 22.69
C TRP A 78 -22.58 -6.60 22.44
N ASN A 79 -22.86 -5.89 21.36
CA ASN A 79 -24.20 -5.75 20.82
C ASN A 79 -24.29 -6.71 19.64
N VAL A 80 -25.14 -7.72 19.76
CA VAL A 80 -25.34 -8.72 18.72
C VAL A 80 -26.74 -8.56 18.17
N ILE A 81 -26.82 -8.39 16.85
CA ILE A 81 -28.06 -8.28 16.11
C ILE A 81 -28.12 -9.45 15.14
N GLN A 82 -28.98 -10.41 15.43
CA GLN A 82 -29.23 -11.57 14.58
C GLN A 82 -30.50 -11.32 13.76
N LYS A 83 -30.34 -11.19 12.45
CA LYS A 83 -31.44 -10.97 11.51
C LYS A 83 -31.76 -12.28 10.80
N LEU A 84 -33.01 -12.72 10.90
CA LEU A 84 -33.57 -13.85 10.18
C LEU A 84 -34.51 -13.32 9.10
N ASP A 85 -34.20 -13.62 7.85
CA ASP A 85 -35.01 -13.24 6.69
C ASP A 85 -35.79 -14.44 6.15
N PHE A 86 -37.11 -14.29 6.04
CA PHE A 86 -38.09 -15.27 5.57
C PHE A 86 -38.71 -14.87 4.23
N LEU A 87 -38.14 -13.89 3.51
CA LEU A 87 -38.58 -13.51 2.17
C LEU A 87 -38.64 -14.71 1.23
N ASP A 88 -37.61 -15.56 1.25
CA ASP A 88 -37.61 -16.86 0.58
C ASP A 88 -38.20 -17.92 1.51
N ARG A 89 -39.41 -18.39 1.21
CA ARG A 89 -40.12 -19.39 2.03
C ARG A 89 -39.43 -20.76 2.04
N SER A 90 -38.50 -21.01 1.12
CA SER A 90 -37.73 -22.26 1.04
C SER A 90 -36.42 -22.22 1.82
N HIS A 91 -35.92 -21.02 2.16
CA HIS A 91 -34.62 -20.85 2.80
C HIS A 91 -34.64 -19.64 3.75
N ILE A 92 -34.32 -19.89 5.02
CA ILE A 92 -34.19 -18.83 6.02
C ILE A 92 -32.75 -18.34 6.00
N SER A 93 -32.52 -17.09 5.60
CA SER A 93 -31.18 -16.49 5.68
C SER A 93 -30.95 -15.91 7.07
N VAL A 94 -29.80 -16.22 7.66
CA VAL A 94 -29.41 -15.71 8.98
C VAL A 94 -28.17 -14.84 8.81
N VAL A 95 -28.30 -13.56 9.16
CA VAL A 95 -27.21 -12.60 9.18
C VAL A 95 -26.92 -12.23 10.63
N LEU A 96 -25.66 -12.36 11.04
CA LEU A 96 -25.21 -12.05 12.39
C LEU A 96 -24.32 -10.82 12.36
N ASP A 97 -24.88 -9.68 12.77
CA ASP A 97 -24.14 -8.44 12.96
C ASP A 97 -23.66 -8.36 14.41
N LYS A 98 -22.37 -8.05 14.59
CA LYS A 98 -21.76 -7.90 15.91
C LYS A 98 -21.02 -6.59 16.00
N GLU A 99 -21.34 -5.80 17.01
CA GLU A 99 -20.63 -4.59 17.34
C GLU A 99 -20.00 -4.73 18.73
N ARG A 100 -18.73 -4.35 18.83
CA ARG A 100 -18.00 -4.36 20.10
C ARG A 100 -17.81 -2.94 20.57
N ILE A 101 -18.40 -2.63 21.72
CA ILE A 101 -18.30 -1.32 22.37
C ILE A 101 -17.48 -1.47 23.65
N VAL A 102 -16.64 -0.48 23.92
CA VAL A 102 -15.91 -0.40 25.19
C VAL A 102 -16.86 0.12 26.26
N CYS A 103 -16.88 -0.52 27.42
CA CYS A 103 -17.67 -0.04 28.56
C CYS A 103 -17.30 1.40 28.93
N LYS A 104 -18.30 2.30 29.03
CA LYS A 104 -18.10 3.75 29.29
C LYS A 104 -17.39 4.07 30.62
N ASN A 105 -17.30 3.10 31.54
CA ASN A 105 -16.69 3.23 32.86
C ASN A 105 -15.35 2.48 33.02
N ALA A 106 -14.82 1.88 31.95
CA ALA A 106 -13.47 1.31 32.00
C ALA A 106 -12.45 2.43 32.25
N ASN A 107 -11.59 2.24 33.23
CA ASN A 107 -10.80 3.25 33.93
C ASN A 107 -10.29 4.43 33.07
N LYS A 108 -10.83 5.64 33.31
CA LYS A 108 -10.36 6.91 32.70
C LYS A 108 -8.90 7.26 33.02
N TYR A 109 -8.29 6.57 33.99
CA TYR A 109 -7.06 7.00 34.63
C TYR A 109 -5.77 6.42 34.02
N THR A 110 -5.84 5.33 33.24
CA THR A 110 -4.61 4.61 32.86
C THR A 110 -3.93 5.15 31.60
N PHE A 111 -4.68 5.75 30.66
CA PHE A 111 -4.13 6.19 29.36
C PHE A 111 -3.88 7.68 29.20
N GLN A 112 -4.50 8.53 30.02
CA GLN A 112 -4.18 9.97 30.00
C GLN A 112 -2.70 10.23 30.30
N ASN A 113 -2.05 9.30 31.02
CA ASN A 113 -0.64 9.40 31.37
C ASN A 113 0.34 8.93 30.27
N TYR A 114 -0.10 8.46 29.10
CA TYR A 114 0.80 8.05 28.00
C TYR A 114 0.87 9.02 26.82
N TYR A 115 0.09 10.12 26.84
CA TYR A 115 0.14 11.14 25.78
C TYR A 115 1.54 11.77 25.60
N TRP A 116 2.32 11.89 26.68
CA TRP A 116 3.68 12.43 26.61
C TRP A 116 4.63 11.54 25.79
N VAL A 117 4.41 10.21 25.77
CA VAL A 117 5.25 9.29 24.98
C VAL A 117 5.06 9.57 23.49
N HIS A 118 3.81 9.71 23.06
CA HIS A 118 3.50 10.09 21.67
C HIS A 118 4.08 11.47 21.32
N TYR A 119 3.99 12.44 22.24
CA TYR A 119 4.58 13.75 22.05
C TYR A 119 6.11 13.68 21.86
N LEU A 120 6.82 12.89 22.67
CA LEU A 120 8.26 12.69 22.53
C LEU A 120 8.64 12.07 21.19
N VAL A 121 7.88 11.07 20.72
CA VAL A 121 8.12 10.43 19.42
C VAL A 121 8.00 11.45 18.28
N ILE A 122 7.00 12.34 18.35
CA ILE A 122 6.83 13.41 17.36
C ILE A 122 8.02 14.39 17.42
N VAL A 123 8.42 14.82 18.62
CA VAL A 123 9.57 15.72 18.80
C VAL A 123 10.86 15.11 18.24
N PHE A 124 11.16 13.86 18.58
CA PHE A 124 12.33 13.16 18.05
C PHE A 124 12.29 13.00 16.53
N SER A 125 11.10 12.77 15.96
CA SER A 125 10.93 12.67 14.50
C SER A 125 11.23 14.00 13.81
N VAL A 126 10.75 15.12 14.34
CA VAL A 126 11.03 16.46 13.79
C VAL A 126 12.52 16.80 13.90
N VAL A 127 13.14 16.49 15.04
CA VAL A 127 14.59 16.70 15.24
C VAL A 127 15.41 15.88 14.25
N SER A 128 15.03 14.61 14.04
CA SER A 128 15.68 13.73 13.05
C SER A 128 15.59 14.30 11.64
N LEU A 129 14.39 14.74 11.23
CA LEU A 129 14.17 15.37 9.92
C LEU A 129 15.00 16.65 9.75
N PHE A 130 15.10 17.47 10.80
CA PHE A 130 15.90 18.68 10.78
C PHE A 130 17.40 18.37 10.54
N TYR A 131 17.95 17.40 11.26
CA TYR A 131 19.34 16.97 11.03
C TYR A 131 19.55 16.38 9.63
N HIS A 132 18.59 15.60 9.15
CA HIS A 132 18.65 15.02 7.81
C HIS A 132 18.64 16.11 6.73
N TRP A 133 17.80 17.14 6.90
CA TRP A 133 17.78 18.30 6.02
C TRP A 133 19.12 19.05 6.01
N GLN A 134 19.69 19.32 7.18
CA GLN A 134 21.02 19.95 7.28
C GLN A 134 22.11 19.12 6.58
N TYR A 135 22.07 17.80 6.74
CA TYR A 135 22.99 16.89 6.09
C TYR A 135 22.89 16.97 4.56
N ILE A 136 21.67 16.91 3.99
CA ILE A 136 21.45 17.05 2.55
C ILE A 136 22.01 18.37 2.02
N VAL A 137 21.78 19.48 2.73
CA VAL A 137 22.31 20.80 2.34
C VAL A 137 23.85 20.82 2.37
N SER A 138 24.47 20.22 3.39
CA SER A 138 25.93 20.13 3.51
C SER A 138 26.56 19.31 2.38
N VAL A 139 25.93 18.16 2.07
CA VAL A 139 26.32 17.28 0.97
C VAL A 139 26.19 18.01 -0.36
N SER A 140 25.07 18.70 -0.60
CA SER A 140 24.84 19.50 -1.82
C SER A 140 25.93 20.56 -2.02
N LYS A 141 26.24 21.34 -0.98
CA LYS A 141 27.34 22.33 -1.02
C LYS A 141 28.69 21.70 -1.34
N THR A 142 28.94 20.48 -0.85
CA THR A 142 30.17 19.74 -1.11
C THR A 142 30.23 19.27 -2.56
N TYR A 143 29.13 18.77 -3.11
CA TYR A 143 29.00 18.44 -4.52
C TYR A 143 29.21 19.65 -5.43
N ASP A 144 28.65 20.80 -5.10
CA ASP A 144 28.85 22.04 -5.86
C ASP A 144 30.32 22.47 -5.88
N LYS A 145 31.02 22.37 -4.73
CA LYS A 145 32.46 22.65 -4.64
C LYS A 145 33.28 21.68 -5.50
N LEU A 146 32.97 20.38 -5.46
CA LEU A 146 33.60 19.36 -6.29
C LEU A 146 33.38 19.65 -7.77
N ARG A 147 32.14 19.91 -8.17
CA ARG A 147 31.77 20.26 -9.54
C ARG A 147 32.53 21.49 -10.03
N ALA A 148 32.58 22.56 -9.23
CA ALA A 148 33.34 23.77 -9.57
C ALA A 148 34.85 23.48 -9.75
N ARG A 149 35.44 22.60 -8.94
CA ARG A 149 36.85 22.18 -9.10
C ARG A 149 37.07 21.39 -10.39
N PHE A 150 36.16 20.48 -10.74
CA PHE A 150 36.22 19.74 -12.01
C PHE A 150 36.10 20.68 -13.21
N GLU A 151 35.14 21.61 -13.20
CA GLU A 151 34.99 22.58 -14.29
C GLU A 151 36.23 23.48 -14.46
N ARG A 152 36.86 23.91 -13.35
CA ARG A 152 38.12 24.67 -13.40
C ARG A 152 39.25 23.84 -14.01
N LYS A 153 39.44 22.59 -13.57
CA LYS A 153 40.46 21.67 -14.13
C LYS A 153 40.21 21.38 -15.62
N HIS A 154 38.95 21.24 -16.04
CA HIS A 154 38.59 21.05 -17.45
C HIS A 154 38.86 22.29 -18.31
N LYS A 155 38.59 23.50 -17.79
CA LYS A 155 38.84 24.75 -18.53
C LYS A 155 40.32 25.05 -18.74
N THR A 156 41.17 24.74 -17.76
CA THR A 156 42.62 24.98 -17.82
C THR A 156 43.37 23.90 -18.58
N ASN A 157 42.83 22.69 -18.69
CA ASN A 157 43.49 21.60 -19.41
C ASN A 157 43.21 21.67 -20.92
N ASN A 158 44.19 22.16 -21.69
CA ASN A 158 44.12 22.25 -23.16
C ASN A 158 43.82 20.90 -23.85
N LYS A 159 44.17 19.77 -23.21
CA LYS A 159 43.86 18.42 -23.69
C LYS A 159 42.35 18.16 -23.76
N TYR A 160 41.59 18.67 -22.79
CA TYR A 160 40.13 18.52 -22.75
C TYR A 160 39.39 19.38 -23.76
N LYS A 161 39.90 20.57 -24.09
CA LYS A 161 39.36 21.38 -25.20
C LYS A 161 39.55 20.67 -26.54
N GLY A 162 40.67 19.95 -26.73
CA GLY A 162 40.88 19.08 -27.88
C GLY A 162 39.82 17.98 -27.98
N LEU A 163 39.65 17.22 -26.89
CA LEU A 163 38.66 16.14 -26.81
C LEU A 163 37.20 16.62 -26.99
N GLN A 164 36.84 17.79 -26.46
CA GLN A 164 35.51 18.38 -26.69
C GLN A 164 35.30 18.78 -28.15
N LYS A 165 36.30 19.37 -28.79
CA LYS A 165 36.24 19.69 -30.23
C LYS A 165 36.11 18.42 -31.06
N GLU A 166 36.81 17.34 -30.70
CA GLU A 166 36.66 16.04 -31.37
C GLU A 166 35.28 15.44 -31.16
N ARG A 167 34.72 15.48 -29.94
CA ARG A 167 33.37 15.00 -29.68
C ARG A 167 32.33 15.73 -30.53
N VAL A 168 32.40 17.06 -30.61
CA VAL A 168 31.49 17.85 -31.46
C VAL A 168 31.68 17.53 -32.95
N LYS A 169 32.93 17.27 -33.40
CA LYS A 169 33.19 16.81 -34.78
C LYS A 169 32.54 15.44 -35.05
N ILE A 170 32.67 14.50 -34.11
CA ILE A 170 32.06 13.16 -34.22
C ILE A 170 30.53 13.26 -34.22
N GLU A 171 29.92 14.06 -33.33
CA GLU A 171 28.47 14.26 -33.31
C GLU A 171 27.94 14.88 -34.61
N ARG A 172 28.66 15.86 -35.18
CA ARG A 172 28.31 16.44 -36.48
C ARG A 172 28.40 15.40 -37.60
N LYS A 173 29.48 14.60 -37.64
CA LYS A 173 29.63 13.50 -38.61
C LYS A 173 28.50 12.49 -38.47
N ASN A 174 28.17 12.06 -37.26
CA ASN A 174 27.08 11.14 -36.99
C ASN A 174 25.71 11.70 -37.40
N LYS A 175 25.47 13.01 -37.21
CA LYS A 175 24.23 13.65 -37.65
C LYS A 175 24.11 13.71 -39.17
N VAL A 176 25.21 13.98 -39.89
CA VAL A 176 25.25 13.95 -41.36
C VAL A 176 25.03 12.52 -41.85
N TYR A 177 25.71 11.55 -41.24
CA TYR A 177 25.57 10.13 -41.58
C TYR A 177 24.14 9.64 -41.38
N LYS A 178 23.51 9.97 -40.24
CA LYS A 178 22.10 9.65 -39.99
C LYS A 178 21.16 10.28 -41.03
N ARG A 179 21.42 11.50 -41.49
CA ARG A 179 20.63 12.16 -42.55
C ARG A 179 20.79 11.47 -43.91
N GLN A 180 22.01 11.04 -44.24
CA GLN A 180 22.28 10.26 -45.46
C GLN A 180 21.56 8.91 -45.42
N LEU A 181 21.60 8.20 -44.28
CA LEU A 181 20.84 6.96 -44.09
C LEU A 181 19.33 7.18 -44.19
N SER A 182 18.77 8.25 -43.59
CA SER A 182 17.34 8.54 -43.70
C SER A 182 16.91 8.95 -45.11
N GLY A 183 17.78 9.59 -45.88
CA GLY A 183 17.50 9.92 -47.29
C GLY A 183 17.51 8.69 -48.21
N LEU A 184 18.28 7.66 -47.84
CA LEU A 184 18.33 6.37 -48.53
C LEU A 184 17.17 5.43 -48.15
N SER A 185 16.44 5.69 -47.06
CA SER A 185 15.32 4.83 -46.63
C SER A 185 14.08 4.92 -47.53
N GLY A 186 14.09 5.80 -48.54
CA GLY A 186 13.12 5.79 -49.64
C GLY A 186 13.51 4.89 -50.82
N ASN A 187 14.71 4.30 -50.79
CA ASN A 187 15.23 3.41 -51.83
C ASN A 187 15.83 2.15 -51.18
N GLU A 188 14.98 1.15 -50.97
CA GLU A 188 15.24 -0.04 -50.13
C GLU A 188 16.50 -0.82 -50.53
N GLN A 189 16.84 -0.83 -51.83
CA GLN A 189 18.06 -1.44 -52.36
C GLN A 189 19.34 -0.70 -51.94
N ALA A 190 19.29 0.64 -51.84
CA ALA A 190 20.45 1.45 -51.48
C ALA A 190 20.74 1.40 -49.97
N TYR A 191 19.70 1.26 -49.13
CA TYR A 191 19.85 1.04 -47.70
C TYR A 191 20.53 -0.31 -47.39
N GLN A 192 20.15 -1.38 -48.10
CA GLN A 192 20.78 -2.70 -47.91
C GLN A 192 22.25 -2.72 -48.38
N ALA A 193 22.59 -2.02 -49.47
CA ALA A 193 23.97 -1.91 -49.94
C ALA A 193 24.88 -1.16 -48.93
N VAL A 194 24.39 -0.10 -48.29
CA VAL A 194 25.15 0.63 -47.26
C VAL A 194 25.28 -0.19 -45.97
N LYS A 195 24.26 -0.97 -45.61
CA LYS A 195 24.32 -1.88 -44.45
C LYS A 195 25.35 -3.00 -44.67
N ALA A 196 25.38 -3.60 -45.86
CA ALA A 196 26.36 -4.64 -46.21
C ALA A 196 27.80 -4.11 -46.21
N ASN A 197 28.05 -2.93 -46.78
CA ASN A 197 29.38 -2.31 -46.77
C ASN A 197 29.86 -1.92 -45.36
N ASN A 198 28.96 -1.56 -44.46
CA ASN A 198 29.31 -1.28 -43.06
C ASN A 198 29.64 -2.54 -42.27
N GLU A 199 28.88 -3.63 -42.47
CA GLU A 199 29.17 -4.92 -41.84
C GLU A 199 30.53 -5.45 -42.30
N GLU A 200 30.90 -5.22 -43.56
CA GLU A 200 32.24 -5.53 -44.09
C GLU A 200 33.33 -4.61 -43.50
N HIS A 201 33.05 -3.31 -43.30
CA HIS A 201 34.01 -2.40 -42.67
C HIS A 201 34.21 -2.69 -41.16
N GLU A 202 33.16 -3.06 -40.42
CA GLU A 202 33.25 -3.51 -39.02
C GLU A 202 33.98 -4.86 -38.91
N ALA A 203 33.76 -5.79 -39.85
CA ALA A 203 34.52 -7.04 -39.93
C ALA A 203 36.02 -6.77 -40.19
N ASN A 204 36.36 -5.81 -41.06
CA ASN A 204 37.74 -5.42 -41.33
C ASN A 204 38.40 -4.65 -40.18
N LEU A 205 37.66 -3.82 -39.43
CA LEU A 205 38.18 -3.17 -38.21
C LEU A 205 38.42 -4.19 -37.08
N ASN A 206 37.56 -5.21 -36.98
CA ASN A 206 37.76 -6.32 -36.04
C ASN A 206 38.91 -7.26 -36.46
N ALA A 207 39.19 -7.40 -37.75
CA ALA A 207 40.33 -8.16 -38.28
C ALA A 207 41.67 -7.38 -38.18
N ALA A 208 41.66 -6.06 -38.35
CA ALA A 208 42.83 -5.20 -38.20
C ALA A 208 43.16 -4.88 -36.71
N GLY A 209 42.20 -5.09 -35.81
CA GLY A 209 42.31 -4.81 -34.37
C GLY A 209 42.93 -5.93 -33.51
N ASN A 210 43.73 -6.84 -34.07
CA ASN A 210 44.37 -7.90 -33.29
C ASN A 210 45.56 -7.44 -32.42
N ASN A 211 45.93 -6.14 -32.43
CA ASN A 211 47.02 -5.61 -31.60
C ASN A 211 46.66 -4.36 -30.76
N THR A 212 45.38 -4.06 -30.57
CA THR A 212 44.97 -3.01 -29.62
C THR A 212 43.87 -3.54 -28.71
N GLU A 213 44.18 -3.57 -27.42
CA GLU A 213 43.36 -4.05 -26.30
C GLU A 213 41.86 -3.85 -26.53
N LYS A 214 41.12 -4.97 -26.60
CA LYS A 214 39.66 -4.96 -26.56
C LYS A 214 39.20 -4.17 -25.34
N PRO A 215 38.27 -3.20 -25.46
CA PRO A 215 37.69 -2.56 -24.30
C PRO A 215 37.02 -3.64 -23.45
N MET A 216 37.50 -3.79 -22.21
CA MET A 216 36.99 -4.76 -21.26
C MET A 216 35.54 -4.41 -20.93
N VAL A 217 34.58 -5.09 -21.56
CA VAL A 217 33.16 -4.94 -21.25
C VAL A 217 32.89 -5.67 -19.93
N VAL A 218 33.19 -4.99 -18.82
CA VAL A 218 32.88 -5.50 -17.48
C VAL A 218 31.39 -5.30 -17.24
N LYS A 219 30.61 -6.38 -17.23
CA LYS A 219 29.19 -6.34 -16.84
C LYS A 219 29.08 -5.89 -15.39
N TRP A 220 28.29 -4.85 -15.12
CA TRP A 220 28.10 -4.24 -13.79
C TRP A 220 27.66 -5.24 -12.70
N SER A 221 26.94 -6.27 -13.11
CA SER A 221 26.51 -7.38 -12.24
C SER A 221 27.68 -8.15 -11.63
N ASN A 222 28.83 -8.18 -12.32
CA ASN A 222 29.97 -9.03 -11.95
C ASN A 222 31.02 -8.27 -11.13
N LEU A 223 30.82 -6.97 -10.86
CA LEU A 223 31.70 -6.18 -10.01
C LEU A 223 31.35 -6.39 -8.53
N SER A 224 32.36 -6.68 -7.71
CA SER A 224 32.22 -6.72 -6.26
C SER A 224 31.82 -5.34 -5.74
N PHE A 225 31.13 -5.29 -4.58
CA PHE A 225 30.72 -4.02 -3.98
C PHE A 225 31.91 -3.08 -3.71
N LYS A 226 33.07 -3.65 -3.36
CA LYS A 226 34.31 -2.91 -3.13
C LYS A 226 34.85 -2.26 -4.41
N ASP A 227 34.72 -2.92 -5.56
CA ASP A 227 35.18 -2.37 -6.86
C ASP A 227 34.18 -1.35 -7.42
N LYS A 228 32.89 -1.49 -7.11
CA LYS A 228 31.89 -0.45 -7.38
C LYS A 228 32.20 0.82 -6.59
N LEU A 229 32.59 0.70 -5.32
CA LEU A 229 32.99 1.84 -4.49
C LEU A 229 34.22 2.58 -5.06
N LYS A 230 35.23 1.87 -5.58
CA LYS A 230 36.41 2.50 -6.20
C LYS A 230 36.08 3.34 -7.44
N LEU A 231 35.04 2.99 -8.19
CA LEU A 231 34.58 3.80 -9.33
C LEU A 231 33.95 5.14 -8.90
N PHE A 232 33.53 5.26 -7.63
CA PHE A 232 32.91 6.46 -7.07
C PHE A 232 33.80 7.18 -6.04
N ASP A 233 35.01 6.69 -5.79
CA ASP A 233 35.97 7.32 -4.87
C ASP A 233 37.10 7.97 -5.68
N PRO A 234 37.08 9.30 -5.91
CA PRO A 234 38.04 9.97 -6.79
C PRO A 234 39.44 10.15 -6.18
N TRP A 235 39.74 9.48 -5.04
CA TRP A 235 40.98 9.64 -4.27
C TRP A 235 41.67 8.32 -3.89
N CYS A 236 41.36 7.22 -4.58
CA CYS A 236 42.15 5.98 -4.54
C CYS A 236 42.80 5.70 -5.89
#